data_AF-A0A4U1KHE3-F1
#
_entry.id   AF-A0A4U1KHE3-F1
#
_cell.length_a   1.000
_cell.length_b   1.000
_cell.length_c   1.000
_cell.angle_alpha   90.00
_cell.angle_beta   90.00
_cell.angle_gamma   90.00
#
_symmetry.space_group_name_H-M   'P 1'
#
loop_
_entity.id
_entity.type
_entity.pdbx_description
1 polymer ?
#
loop_
_entity_poly.entity_id
_entity_poly.type
_entity_poly.pdbx_seq_one_letter_code
_entity_poly.pdbx_strand_id
1 'polypeptide(L)' 'MYKFEIYQDKAGEYRFRFKASNGETMFSSEGYKAKASAIHAIESIKRNSPGADTVDLTAMTA' A
#
# COMPACT_ATOMS: atom_id res chain seq x y z
N MET A 1 10.90 -7.83 -10.73
CA MET A 1 9.42 -7.95 -10.67
C MET A 1 8.97 -7.37 -9.33
N TYR A 2 7.99 -6.46 -9.35
CA TYR A 2 7.45 -5.89 -8.12
C TYR A 2 6.55 -6.89 -7.39
N LYS A 3 6.43 -6.77 -6.07
CA LYS A 3 5.57 -7.64 -5.25
C LYS A 3 4.90 -6.88 -4.10
N PHE A 4 3.66 -7.26 -3.81
CA PHE A 4 2.95 -6.83 -2.62
C PHE A 4 3.05 -7.92 -1.56
N GLU A 5 3.54 -7.59 -0.39
CA GLU A 5 3.72 -8.53 0.72
C GLU A 5 2.80 -8.14 1.87
N ILE A 6 1.84 -9.00 2.21
CA ILE A 6 0.91 -8.80 3.32
C ILE A 6 1.44 -9.56 4.52
N TYR A 7 1.53 -8.89 5.66
CA TYR A 7 1.95 -9.48 6.92
C TYR A 7 1.06 -9.00 8.06
N GLN A 8 1.00 -9.79 9.13
CA GLN A 8 0.32 -9.39 10.36
C GLN A 8 1.36 -8.89 11.36
N ASP A 9 1.11 -7.76 11.98
CA ASP A 9 1.93 -7.23 13.06
C ASP A 9 1.64 -7.95 14.39
N LYS A 10 2.52 -7.79 15.38
CA LYS A 10 2.32 -8.34 16.74
C LYS A 10 1.05 -7.83 17.41
N ALA A 11 0.57 -6.66 17.01
CA ALA A 11 -0.71 -6.10 17.46
C ALA A 11 -1.96 -6.80 16.84
N GLY A 12 -1.77 -7.76 15.94
CA GLY A 12 -2.87 -8.43 15.24
C GLY A 12 -3.38 -7.67 14.00
N GLU A 13 -2.81 -6.51 13.70
CA GLU A 13 -3.14 -5.70 12.54
C GLU A 13 -2.50 -6.25 11.26
N TYR A 14 -3.21 -6.19 10.14
CA TYR A 14 -2.73 -6.58 8.83
C TYR A 14 -2.15 -5.39 8.10
N ARG A 15 -0.90 -5.48 7.66
CA ARG A 15 -0.23 -4.45 6.88
C ARG A 15 0.25 -5.04 5.56
N PHE A 16 0.37 -4.22 4.54
CA PHE A 16 0.98 -4.62 3.28
C PHE A 16 2.08 -3.65 2.88
N ARG A 17 3.11 -4.18 2.22
CA ARG A 17 4.22 -3.38 1.69
C ARG A 17 4.45 -3.68 0.23
N PHE A 18 4.74 -2.63 -0.54
CA PHE A 18 5.12 -2.76 -1.93
C PHE A 18 6.63 -2.77 -2.07
N LYS A 19 7.17 -3.86 -2.62
CA LYS A 19 8.58 -3.97 -2.98
C LYS A 19 8.73 -3.78 -4.48
N ALA A 20 9.55 -2.81 -4.86
CA ALA A 20 9.90 -2.57 -6.25
C ALA A 20 10.83 -3.68 -6.78
N SER A 21 11.10 -3.66 -8.09
CA SER A 21 11.95 -4.67 -8.75
C SER A 21 13.40 -4.68 -8.23
N ASN A 22 13.84 -3.60 -7.59
CA ASN A 22 15.14 -3.46 -6.94
C ASN A 22 15.17 -4.06 -5.52
N GLY A 23 14.05 -4.60 -5.01
CA GLY A 23 13.95 -5.18 -3.67
C GLY A 23 13.68 -4.17 -2.56
N GLU A 24 13.69 -2.87 -2.86
CA GLU A 24 13.40 -1.82 -1.90
C GLU A 24 11.91 -1.71 -1.64
N THR A 25 11.55 -1.43 -0.38
CA THR A 25 10.16 -1.16 0.00
C THR A 25 9.86 0.29 -0.33
N MET A 26 8.98 0.54 -1.30
CA MET A 26 8.63 1.91 -1.68
C MET A 26 7.59 2.51 -0.74
N PHE A 27 6.60 1.72 -0.34
CA PHE A 27 5.59 2.16 0.61
C PHE A 27 5.03 0.98 1.41
N SER A 28 4.52 1.31 2.58
CA SER A 28 3.77 0.40 3.45
C SER A 28 2.41 1.00 3.74
N SER A 29 1.41 0.15 3.89
CA SER A 29 0.09 0.55 4.33
C SER A 29 0.04 0.75 5.84
N GLU A 30 -1.03 1.41 6.27
CA GLU A 30 -1.48 1.38 7.66
C GLU A 30 -1.95 -0.01 8.10
N GLY A 31 -2.12 -0.15 9.42
CA GLY A 31 -2.68 -1.34 10.06
C GLY A 31 -4.17 -1.49 9.76
N TYR A 32 -4.51 -2.50 8.97
CA TYR A 32 -5.89 -2.92 8.76
C TYR A 32 -6.34 -3.89 9.84
N LYS A 33 -7.61 -3.80 10.25
CA LYS A 33 -8.21 -4.77 11.18
C LYS A 33 -8.35 -6.18 10.60
N ALA A 34 -8.48 -6.29 9.27
CA ALA A 34 -8.72 -7.56 8.59
C ALA A 34 -7.83 -7.73 7.35
N LYS A 35 -7.40 -8.98 7.11
CA LYS A 35 -6.64 -9.34 5.90
C LYS A 35 -7.39 -9.02 4.62
N ALA A 36 -8.71 -9.22 4.61
CA ALA A 36 -9.57 -8.91 3.47
C ALA A 36 -9.48 -7.41 3.10
N SER A 37 -9.48 -6.51 4.08
CA SER A 37 -9.33 -5.07 3.83
C SER A 37 -7.99 -4.73 3.18
N ALA A 38 -6.90 -5.37 3.62
CA ALA A 38 -5.59 -5.20 3.02
C ALA A 38 -5.55 -5.71 1.56
N ILE A 39 -6.20 -6.86 1.28
CA ILE A 39 -6.29 -7.42 -0.08
C ILE A 39 -7.10 -6.48 -0.97
N HIS A 40 -8.28 -6.03 -0.54
CA HIS A 40 -9.11 -5.09 -1.30
C HIS A 40 -8.38 -3.77 -1.60
N ALA A 41 -7.59 -3.25 -0.65
CA ALA A 41 -6.76 -2.08 -0.88
C ALA A 41 -5.72 -2.33 -1.99
N ILE A 42 -5.02 -3.47 -1.96
CA ILE A 42 -4.06 -3.85 -3.01
C ILE A 42 -4.74 -4.01 -4.37
N GLU A 43 -5.91 -4.64 -4.43
CA GLU A 43 -6.69 -4.78 -5.66
C GLU A 43 -7.11 -3.41 -6.22
N SER A 44 -7.58 -2.52 -5.36
CA SER A 44 -7.91 -1.14 -5.74
C SER A 44 -6.68 -0.39 -6.27
N ILE A 45 -5.52 -0.53 -5.63
CA ILE A 45 -4.27 0.06 -6.10
C ILE A 45 -3.90 -0.52 -7.47
N LYS A 46 -3.90 -1.84 -7.64
CA LYS A 46 -3.57 -2.48 -8.93
C LYS A 46 -4.49 -2.01 -10.06
N ARG A 47 -5.77 -1.79 -9.77
CA ARG A 47 -6.77 -1.36 -10.74
C ARG A 47 -6.67 0.13 -11.09
N ASN A 48 -6.48 0.99 -10.08
CA ASN A 48 -6.56 2.44 -10.25
C ASN A 48 -5.18 3.11 -10.46
N SER A 49 -4.11 2.54 -9.89
CA SER A 49 -2.76 3.12 -9.94
C SER A 49 -2.19 3.39 -11.34
N PRO A 50 -2.34 2.53 -12.37
CA PRO A 50 -1.68 2.76 -13.65
C PRO A 50 -2.22 3.98 -14.43
N GLY A 51 -3.38 4.53 -14.06
CA GLY A 51 -3.98 5.70 -14.70
C GLY A 51 -4.43 6.80 -13.73
N ALA A 52 -4.03 6.72 -12.45
CA ALA A 52 -4.38 7.72 -11.46
C ALA A 52 -3.50 8.97 -11.62
N ASP A 53 -4.11 10.13 -11.54
CA ASP A 53 -3.40 11.40 -11.52
C ASP A 53 -2.64 11.55 -10.18
N THR A 54 -1.45 12.14 -10.23
CA THR A 54 -0.63 12.35 -9.03
C THR A 54 -0.82 13.78 -8.56
N VAL A 55 -1.59 13.94 -7.49
CA VAL A 55 -1.87 15.25 -6.88
C VAL A 55 -1.02 15.40 -5.62
N ASP A 56 -0.06 16.33 -5.64
CA ASP A 56 0.67 16.73 -4.44
C ASP A 56 -0.17 17.75 -3.64
N LEU A 57 -0.58 17.36 -2.43
CA LEU A 57 -1.29 18.23 -1.49
C LEU A 57 -0.37 18.75 -0.38
N THR A 58 0.92 18.37 -0.38
CA THR A 58 1.86 18.78 0.68
C THR A 58 2.30 20.25 0.53
N ALA A 59 2.26 20.79 -0.69
CA ALA A 59 2.51 22.21 -0.94
C ALA A 59 1.39 23.16 -0.47
N MET A 60 0.18 22.65 -0.16
CA MET A 60 -0.93 23.47 0.34
C MET A 60 -0.97 23.45 1.87
N THR A 61 0.09 23.96 2.50
CA THR A 61 0.00 24.37 3.90
C THR A 61 -0.55 25.80 3.90
N ALA A 62 -1.81 25.96 4.30
CA ALA A 62 -2.39 27.24 4.68
C ALA A 62 -2.43 27.33 6.20
#